data_AF-A0A645C9E1-F1
#
_entry.id   AF-A0A645C9E1-F1
#
_cell.length_a   1.000
_cell.length_b   1.000
_cell.length_c   1.000
_cell.angle_alpha   90.00
_cell.angle_beta   90.00
_cell.angle_gamma   90.00
#
_symmetry.space_group_name_H-M   'P 1'
#
loop_
_entity.id
_entity.type
_entity.pdbx_description
1 polymer ?
#
loop_
_entity_poly.entity_id
_entity_poly.type
_entity_poly.pdbx_seq_one_letter_code
_entity_poly.pdbx_strand_id
1 'polypeptide(L)'
;MSLDWKWLFFYPEQGIATVNEVAAPVDRPILFKLTSSNTMNAFYVPDLAGMIYTMPGMQTELNAVINKEGDYKGMSSHYSGAGFAGMTFKFKGLSDADFGKWVDQAKAEGKPLDGPAYLNLAQPSERNPVERFSTVADGLYNKVLNRCVEEGKMCMHHMMAIDEMGGEAYMKAAGLNLPQDVCTVQNADSVVALLDAQRAQAAAVVQ
;
A
#
# COMPACT_ATOMS: atom_id res chain seq x y z
N MET A 1 6.31 0.09 -1.63
CA MET A 1 5.05 0.74 -2.08
C MET A 1 5.13 2.23 -1.81
N SER A 2 4.63 3.06 -2.73
CA SER A 2 4.53 4.51 -2.53
C SER A 2 3.17 4.89 -1.94
N LEU A 3 3.25 5.63 -0.83
CA LEU A 3 2.14 6.37 -0.24
C LEU A 3 2.34 7.86 -0.53
N ASP A 4 1.39 8.72 -0.15
CA ASP A 4 1.53 10.16 -0.31
C ASP A 4 2.70 10.67 0.57
N TRP A 5 3.84 10.90 -0.10
CA TRP A 5 5.13 11.40 0.39
C TRP A 5 5.88 10.53 1.42
N LYS A 6 5.60 9.23 1.44
CA LYS A 6 6.33 8.25 2.26
C LYS A 6 6.41 6.88 1.57
N TRP A 7 7.41 6.09 1.93
CA TRP A 7 7.61 4.75 1.40
C TRP A 7 7.26 3.71 2.45
N LEU A 8 6.39 2.77 2.09
CA LEU A 8 6.06 1.61 2.92
C LEU A 8 6.64 0.34 2.29
N PHE A 9 7.43 -0.40 3.04
CA PHE A 9 8.06 -1.65 2.65
C PHE A 9 7.46 -2.81 3.42
N PHE A 10 7.20 -3.91 2.73
CA PHE A 10 6.66 -5.14 3.31
C PHE A 10 7.69 -6.25 3.16
N TYR A 11 7.85 -7.05 4.21
CA TYR A 11 8.71 -8.22 4.26
C TYR A 11 7.84 -9.46 4.50
N PRO A 12 7.33 -10.09 3.42
CA PRO A 12 6.36 -11.19 3.56
C PRO A 12 6.96 -12.41 4.26
N GLU A 13 8.24 -12.69 4.05
CA GLU A 13 8.92 -13.83 4.70
C GLU A 13 9.11 -13.62 6.21
N GLN A 14 9.34 -12.38 6.64
CA GLN A 14 9.58 -12.04 8.04
C GLN A 14 8.30 -11.61 8.77
N GLY A 15 7.23 -11.26 8.04
CA GLY A 15 5.96 -10.78 8.58
C GLY A 15 5.98 -9.34 9.08
N ILE A 16 6.97 -8.53 8.69
CA ILE A 16 7.16 -7.16 9.16
C ILE A 16 6.90 -6.12 8.06
N ALA A 17 6.71 -4.86 8.45
CA ALA A 17 6.70 -3.73 7.52
C ALA A 17 7.46 -2.53 8.09
N THR A 18 7.95 -1.66 7.23
CA THR A 18 8.74 -0.49 7.63
C THR A 18 8.43 0.73 6.77
N VAL A 19 8.51 1.92 7.37
CA VAL A 19 8.30 3.21 6.72
C VAL A 19 9.65 3.91 6.57
N ASN A 20 9.94 4.39 5.35
CA ASN A 20 11.14 5.17 5.01
C ASN A 20 12.51 4.52 5.36
N GLU A 21 12.53 3.24 5.68
CA GLU A 21 13.74 2.43 5.86
C GLU A 21 13.52 1.03 5.30
N VAL A 22 14.52 0.51 4.60
CA VAL A 22 14.55 -0.85 4.07
C VAL A 22 15.96 -1.40 4.31
N ALA A 23 16.07 -2.60 4.85
CA ALA A 23 17.32 -3.32 5.02
C ALA A 23 17.33 -4.59 4.17
N ALA A 24 18.49 -4.96 3.65
CA ALA A 24 18.66 -6.20 2.91
C ALA A 24 20.08 -6.76 3.08
N PRO A 25 20.23 -8.09 3.03
CA PRO A 25 21.55 -8.72 3.07
C PRO A 25 22.35 -8.44 1.80
N VAL A 26 23.67 -8.28 1.95
CA VAL A 26 24.60 -8.15 0.83
C VAL A 26 24.75 -9.47 0.05
N ASP A 27 25.08 -9.34 -1.24
CA ASP A 27 25.28 -10.44 -2.19
C ASP A 27 24.09 -11.39 -2.35
N ARG A 28 22.88 -10.93 -2.01
CA ARG A 28 21.63 -11.67 -2.22
C ARG A 28 20.75 -10.97 -3.28
N PRO A 29 20.21 -11.70 -4.26
CA PRO A 29 19.17 -11.20 -5.15
C PRO A 29 17.90 -10.85 -4.38
N ILE A 30 17.42 -9.63 -4.58
CA ILE A 30 16.18 -9.11 -3.98
C ILE A 30 15.20 -8.78 -5.10
N LEU A 31 14.00 -9.33 -5.00
CA LEU A 31 12.88 -9.00 -5.88
C LEU A 31 11.99 -7.95 -5.20
N PHE A 32 12.05 -6.71 -5.68
CA PHE A 32 11.13 -5.67 -5.27
C PHE A 32 9.83 -5.75 -6.06
N LYS A 33 8.72 -5.98 -5.34
CA LYS A 33 7.37 -5.83 -5.87
C LYS A 33 6.81 -4.47 -5.49
N LEU A 34 6.68 -3.60 -6.46
CA LEU A 34 6.38 -2.20 -6.25
C LEU A 34 4.99 -1.86 -6.77
N THR A 35 4.28 -1.04 -6.02
CA THR A 35 2.96 -0.52 -6.37
C THR A 35 2.79 0.84 -5.71
N SER A 36 1.76 1.58 -6.11
CA SER A 36 1.36 2.83 -5.49
C SER A 36 -0.05 2.77 -4.93
N SER A 37 -0.33 3.54 -3.89
CA SER A 37 -1.68 3.71 -3.35
C SER A 37 -2.52 4.71 -4.15
N ASN A 38 -1.93 5.86 -4.49
CA ASN A 38 -2.68 7.02 -4.99
C ASN A 38 -2.08 7.65 -6.24
N THR A 39 -0.85 8.15 -6.16
CA THR A 39 -0.19 8.89 -7.25
C THR A 39 0.93 8.08 -7.90
N MET A 40 1.24 8.34 -9.17
CA MET A 40 2.40 7.73 -9.80
C MET A 40 3.68 8.25 -9.13
N ASN A 41 4.61 7.35 -8.87
CA ASN A 41 5.89 7.67 -8.24
C ASN A 41 7.01 6.88 -8.93
N ALA A 42 8.27 7.18 -8.60
CA ALA A 42 9.41 6.47 -9.14
C ALA A 42 10.40 6.13 -8.03
N PHE A 43 10.58 4.83 -7.80
CA PHE A 43 11.53 4.29 -6.85
C PHE A 43 12.94 4.39 -7.45
N TYR A 44 13.84 5.06 -6.74
CA TYR A 44 15.22 5.23 -7.20
C TYR A 44 16.22 5.12 -6.04
N VAL A 45 17.21 4.26 -6.22
CA VAL A 45 18.35 4.10 -5.31
C VAL A 45 19.62 4.11 -6.18
N PRO A 46 20.33 5.26 -6.28
CA PRO A 46 21.45 5.43 -7.21
C PRO A 46 22.52 4.35 -7.12
N ASP A 47 22.78 3.86 -5.92
CA ASP A 47 23.86 2.91 -5.62
C ASP A 47 23.46 1.42 -5.74
N LEU A 48 22.18 1.13 -5.98
CA LEU A 48 21.65 -0.25 -5.93
C LEU A 48 21.19 -0.73 -7.31
N ALA A 49 20.27 0.01 -7.93
CA ALA A 49 19.58 -0.42 -9.14
C ALA A 49 19.05 0.77 -9.93
N GLY A 50 18.58 0.49 -11.14
CA GLY A 50 17.90 1.49 -11.97
C GLY A 50 16.65 2.07 -11.32
N MET A 51 16.11 3.11 -11.94
CA MET A 51 14.84 3.72 -11.55
C MET A 51 13.67 2.89 -12.10
N ILE A 52 12.63 2.68 -11.30
CA ILE A 52 11.39 2.03 -11.73
C ILE A 52 10.16 2.78 -11.22
N TYR A 53 9.13 2.85 -12.07
CA TYR A 53 7.87 3.49 -11.73
C TYR A 53 6.99 2.62 -10.85
N THR A 54 6.24 3.28 -9.98
CA THR A 54 5.22 2.68 -9.12
C THR A 54 3.87 3.31 -9.44
N MET A 55 2.91 2.50 -9.86
CA MET A 55 1.61 2.95 -10.34
C MET A 55 0.48 2.36 -9.50
N PRO A 56 -0.61 3.10 -9.27
CA PRO A 56 -1.77 2.56 -8.57
C PRO A 56 -2.47 1.48 -9.39
N GLY A 57 -2.84 0.38 -8.75
CA GLY A 57 -3.54 -0.74 -9.41
C GLY A 57 -2.65 -1.64 -10.27
N MET A 58 -1.34 -1.39 -10.33
CA MET A 58 -0.38 -2.22 -11.05
C MET A 58 0.79 -2.60 -10.13
N GLN A 59 1.37 -3.78 -10.38
CA GLN A 59 2.60 -4.23 -9.76
C GLN A 59 3.73 -4.17 -10.78
N THR A 60 4.80 -3.47 -10.43
CA THR A 60 6.06 -3.48 -11.17
C THR A 60 7.11 -4.27 -10.38
N GLU A 61 8.06 -4.87 -11.09
CA GLU A 61 9.07 -5.75 -10.50
C GLU A 61 10.48 -5.23 -10.81
N LEU A 62 11.34 -5.19 -9.80
CA LEU A 62 12.73 -4.81 -9.93
C LEU A 62 13.61 -5.82 -9.22
N ASN A 63 14.55 -6.42 -9.96
CA ASN A 63 15.59 -7.26 -9.39
C ASN A 63 16.81 -6.39 -9.07
N ALA A 64 17.32 -6.52 -7.85
CA ALA A 64 18.49 -5.79 -7.40
C ALA A 64 19.40 -6.68 -6.55
N VAL A 65 20.68 -6.36 -6.53
CA VAL A 65 21.69 -6.97 -5.66
C VAL A 65 22.54 -5.84 -5.10
N ILE A 66 22.80 -5.86 -3.80
CA ILE A 66 23.75 -4.95 -3.17
C ILE A 66 25.02 -5.71 -2.81
N ASN A 67 26.17 -5.27 -3.32
CA ASN A 67 27.44 -5.99 -3.16
C ASN A 67 28.33 -5.47 -2.02
N LYS A 68 27.91 -4.40 -1.35
CA LYS A 68 28.70 -3.78 -0.27
C LYS A 68 27.79 -3.42 0.89
N GLU A 69 28.31 -3.60 2.09
CA GLU A 69 27.63 -3.15 3.30
C GLU A 69 27.70 -1.61 3.39
N GLY A 70 26.61 -0.99 3.83
CA GLY A 70 26.53 0.46 3.93
C GLY A 70 25.11 1.00 3.98
N ASP A 71 25.03 2.29 4.28
CA ASP A 71 23.80 3.07 4.24
C ASP A 71 23.70 3.85 2.93
N TYR A 72 22.70 3.51 2.14
CA TYR A 72 22.43 4.08 0.83
C TYR A 72 21.18 4.95 0.86
N LYS A 73 21.17 6.00 0.03
CA LYS A 73 20.05 6.94 -0.03
C LYS A 73 19.08 6.54 -1.13
N GLY A 74 17.84 6.24 -0.75
CA GLY A 74 16.72 6.10 -1.65
C GLY A 74 15.90 7.38 -1.75
N MET A 75 15.35 7.65 -2.93
CA MET A 75 14.49 8.81 -3.16
C MET A 75 13.41 8.51 -4.18
N SER A 76 12.37 9.35 -4.13
CA SER A 76 11.44 9.49 -5.24
C SER A 76 12.05 10.36 -6.35
N SER A 77 12.02 9.91 -7.60
CA SER A 77 12.49 10.71 -8.76
C SER A 77 11.36 11.31 -9.61
N HIS A 78 10.10 11.02 -9.29
CA HIS A 78 8.94 11.56 -10.01
C HIS A 78 8.11 12.47 -9.11
N TYR A 79 7.84 13.69 -9.57
CA TYR A 79 7.08 14.68 -8.80
C TYR A 79 5.68 14.17 -8.44
N SER A 80 5.39 14.09 -7.14
CA SER A 80 4.12 13.58 -6.61
C SER A 80 3.40 14.58 -5.71
N GLY A 81 3.68 15.89 -5.86
CA GLY A 81 3.03 16.97 -5.11
C GLY A 81 3.91 17.63 -4.03
N ALA A 82 3.28 18.35 -3.09
CA ALA A 82 3.94 19.25 -2.14
C ALA A 82 5.05 18.59 -1.30
N GLY A 83 4.79 17.40 -0.74
CA GLY A 83 5.75 16.68 0.08
C GLY A 83 6.82 15.90 -0.67
N PHE A 84 6.86 15.95 -2.02
CA PHE A 84 7.80 15.19 -2.86
C PHE A 84 9.26 15.37 -2.44
N ALA A 85 9.67 16.59 -2.10
CA ALA A 85 11.05 16.90 -1.70
C ALA A 85 11.50 16.14 -0.44
N GLY A 86 10.57 15.77 0.44
CA GLY A 86 10.83 15.00 1.66
C GLY A 86 10.76 13.49 1.46
N MET A 87 10.36 13.01 0.29
CA MET A 87 10.07 11.61 0.02
C MET A 87 11.36 10.81 -0.24
N THR A 88 12.13 10.64 0.82
CA THR A 88 13.40 9.90 0.86
C THR A 88 13.32 8.73 1.83
N PHE A 89 14.11 7.70 1.59
CA PHE A 89 14.22 6.54 2.47
C PHE A 89 15.67 6.08 2.58
N LYS A 90 15.99 5.34 3.64
CA LYS A 90 17.32 4.74 3.82
C LYS A 90 17.28 3.29 3.36
N PHE A 91 18.24 2.90 2.52
CA PHE A 91 18.48 1.52 2.14
C PHE A 91 19.74 1.02 2.85
N LYS A 92 19.62 -0.01 3.69
CA LYS A 92 20.73 -0.57 4.47
C LYS A 92 21.19 -1.89 3.84
N GLY A 93 22.39 -1.91 3.30
CA GLY A 93 23.09 -3.15 2.93
C GLY A 93 23.77 -3.70 4.18
N LEU A 94 23.31 -4.85 4.68
CA LEU A 94 23.79 -5.46 5.93
C LEU A 94 24.39 -6.84 5.67
N SER A 95 25.22 -7.32 6.60
CA SER A 95 25.55 -8.75 6.67
C SER A 95 24.30 -9.58 6.98
N ASP A 96 24.30 -10.88 6.65
CA ASP A 96 23.18 -11.78 7.00
C ASP A 96 22.87 -11.78 8.51
N ALA A 97 23.91 -11.70 9.34
CA ALA A 97 23.78 -11.67 10.80
C ALA A 97 23.14 -10.37 11.29
N ASP A 98 23.55 -9.22 10.74
CA ASP A 98 23.02 -7.93 11.14
C ASP A 98 21.62 -7.67 10.56
N PHE A 99 21.32 -8.24 9.39
CA PHE A 99 19.95 -8.28 8.88
C PHE A 99 19.02 -9.03 9.84
N GLY A 100 19.45 -10.19 10.36
CA GLY A 100 18.70 -10.93 11.39
C GLY A 100 18.40 -10.07 12.62
N LYS A 101 19.41 -9.39 13.15
CA LYS A 101 19.24 -8.47 14.30
C LYS A 101 18.28 -7.32 13.99
N TRP A 102 18.36 -6.74 12.78
CA TRP A 102 17.47 -5.66 12.36
C TRP A 102 16.01 -6.13 12.28
N VAL A 103 15.78 -7.34 11.77
CA VAL A 103 14.44 -7.96 11.75
C VAL A 103 13.93 -8.19 13.17
N ASP A 104 14.77 -8.72 14.07
CA ASP A 104 14.39 -8.97 15.46
C ASP A 104 14.06 -7.65 16.19
N GLN A 105 14.83 -6.59 15.94
CA GLN A 105 14.54 -5.26 16.46
C GLN A 105 13.20 -4.73 15.92
N ALA A 106 12.92 -4.89 14.63
CA ALA A 106 11.64 -4.48 14.03
C ALA A 106 10.45 -5.24 14.65
N LYS A 107 10.64 -6.53 14.97
CA LYS A 107 9.63 -7.34 15.65
C LYS A 107 9.41 -6.94 17.11
N ALA A 108 10.47 -6.55 17.82
CA ALA A 108 10.38 -6.17 19.22
C ALA A 108 9.80 -4.75 19.44
N GLU A 109 10.17 -3.79 18.58
CA GLU A 109 9.79 -2.39 18.72
C GLU A 109 8.52 -2.02 17.93
N GLY A 110 8.16 -2.85 16.93
CA GLY A 110 7.13 -2.52 15.97
C GLY A 110 5.71 -2.71 16.48
N LYS A 111 4.79 -1.92 15.93
CA LYS A 111 3.34 -2.05 16.15
C LYS A 111 2.71 -2.98 15.11
N PRO A 112 1.50 -3.52 15.33
CA PRO A 112 0.78 -4.22 14.26
C PRO A 112 0.33 -3.25 13.16
N LEU A 113 0.43 -3.70 11.90
CA LEU A 113 -0.10 -3.02 10.73
C LEU A 113 -1.35 -3.75 10.21
N ASP A 114 -2.52 -3.30 10.64
CA ASP A 114 -3.82 -3.77 10.18
C ASP A 114 -4.45 -2.81 9.14
N GLY A 115 -5.66 -3.12 8.67
CA GLY A 115 -6.39 -2.30 7.70
C GLY A 115 -6.62 -0.85 8.18
N PRO A 116 -7.21 -0.64 9.37
CA PRO A 116 -7.37 0.70 9.95
C PRO A 116 -6.05 1.45 10.15
N ALA A 117 -5.00 0.80 10.70
CA ALA A 117 -3.68 1.38 10.86
C ALA A 117 -3.08 1.78 9.51
N TYR A 118 -3.26 0.96 8.48
CA TYR A 118 -2.85 1.29 7.12
C TYR A 118 -3.61 2.51 6.58
N LEU A 119 -4.93 2.58 6.75
CA LEU A 119 -5.72 3.72 6.27
C LEU A 119 -5.30 5.03 6.94
N ASN A 120 -4.97 4.98 8.24
CA ASN A 120 -4.38 6.10 8.96
C ASN A 120 -2.99 6.45 8.42
N LEU A 121 -2.14 5.46 8.17
CA LEU A 121 -0.80 5.65 7.61
C LEU A 121 -0.85 6.20 6.16
N ALA A 122 -1.88 5.85 5.39
CA ALA A 122 -2.06 6.26 4.00
C ALA A 122 -2.49 7.73 3.86
N GLN A 123 -2.97 8.37 4.94
CA GLN A 123 -3.31 9.80 4.93
C GLN A 123 -2.08 10.64 4.53
N PRO A 124 -2.26 11.75 3.80
CA PRO A 124 -1.15 12.61 3.38
C PRO A 124 -0.36 13.12 4.59
N SER A 125 0.95 12.88 4.61
CA SER A 125 1.85 13.49 5.59
C SER A 125 3.25 13.63 5.02
N GLU A 126 4.01 14.60 5.53
CA GLU A 126 5.34 14.92 5.02
C GLU A 126 6.44 14.54 6.01
N ARG A 127 7.61 14.14 5.48
CA ARG A 127 8.83 13.85 6.26
C ARG A 127 8.59 12.88 7.43
N ASN A 128 7.84 11.80 7.16
CA ASN A 128 7.59 10.77 8.15
C ASN A 128 8.91 10.19 8.70
N PRO A 129 9.04 10.06 10.04
CA PRO A 129 10.18 9.36 10.61
C PRO A 129 10.16 7.89 10.20
N VAL A 130 11.28 7.21 10.43
CA VAL A 130 11.33 5.75 10.28
C VAL A 130 10.40 5.13 11.31
N GLU A 131 9.45 4.33 10.83
CA GLU A 131 8.53 3.56 11.67
C GLU A 131 8.66 2.08 11.30
N ARG A 132 8.50 1.20 12.29
CA ARG A 132 8.58 -0.25 12.11
C ARG A 132 7.29 -0.89 12.60
N PHE A 133 6.87 -1.92 11.91
CA PHE A 133 5.70 -2.72 12.22
C PHE A 133 6.12 -4.16 12.42
N SER A 134 5.75 -4.73 13.56
CA SER A 134 6.16 -6.07 14.01
C SER A 134 5.36 -7.18 13.33
N THR A 135 4.13 -6.86 12.92
CA THR A 135 3.22 -7.77 12.23
C THR A 135 2.46 -7.01 11.14
N VAL A 136 2.09 -7.72 10.08
CA VAL A 136 1.31 -7.19 8.96
C VAL A 136 0.09 -8.08 8.77
N ALA A 137 -1.09 -7.48 8.62
CA ALA A 137 -2.30 -8.23 8.33
C ALA A 137 -2.18 -9.04 7.02
N ASP A 138 -2.67 -10.28 7.07
CA ASP A 138 -2.61 -11.17 5.92
C ASP A 138 -3.32 -10.59 4.69
N GLY A 139 -2.65 -10.69 3.55
CA GLY A 139 -3.16 -10.19 2.28
C GLY A 139 -3.29 -8.66 2.19
N LEU A 140 -2.78 -7.88 3.16
CA LEU A 140 -2.87 -6.41 3.13
C LEU A 140 -2.25 -5.84 1.84
N TYR A 141 -1.08 -6.35 1.42
CA TYR A 141 -0.46 -5.95 0.16
C TYR A 141 -1.41 -6.15 -1.04
N ASN A 142 -2.05 -7.31 -1.13
CA ASN A 142 -2.99 -7.62 -2.22
C ASN A 142 -4.23 -6.73 -2.15
N LYS A 143 -4.74 -6.43 -0.95
CA LYS A 143 -5.86 -5.49 -0.77
C LYS A 143 -5.49 -4.09 -1.23
N VAL A 144 -4.27 -3.62 -0.96
CA VAL A 144 -3.80 -2.32 -1.43
C VAL A 144 -3.64 -2.30 -2.95
N LEU A 145 -2.99 -3.31 -3.53
CA LEU A 145 -2.83 -3.47 -4.97
C LEU A 145 -4.19 -3.43 -5.68
N ASN A 146 -5.19 -4.09 -5.10
CA ASN A 146 -6.55 -4.18 -5.62
C ASN A 146 -7.49 -3.08 -5.13
N ARG A 147 -6.97 -2.05 -4.45
CA ARG A 147 -7.71 -0.86 -4.00
C ARG A 147 -8.96 -1.17 -3.13
N CYS A 148 -8.89 -2.20 -2.29
CA CYS A 148 -9.98 -2.69 -1.44
C CYS A 148 -9.55 -2.90 0.01
N VAL A 149 -8.80 -1.94 0.57
CA VAL A 149 -8.42 -1.98 1.99
C VAL A 149 -9.58 -1.58 2.90
N GLU A 150 -10.47 -0.71 2.41
CA GLU A 150 -11.70 -0.33 3.09
C GLU A 150 -12.65 -1.52 3.22
N GLU A 151 -13.29 -1.66 4.37
CA GLU A 151 -14.25 -2.74 4.60
C GLU A 151 -15.45 -2.64 3.66
N GLY A 152 -15.93 -3.79 3.18
CA GLY A 152 -17.07 -3.87 2.24
C GLY A 152 -16.76 -3.48 0.80
N LYS A 153 -15.57 -2.95 0.50
CA LYS A 153 -15.18 -2.55 -0.86
C LYS A 153 -14.81 -3.74 -1.72
N MET A 154 -15.42 -3.86 -2.89
CA MET A 154 -15.05 -4.90 -3.86
C MET A 154 -13.64 -4.63 -4.42
N CYS A 155 -12.80 -5.66 -4.38
CA CYS A 155 -11.47 -5.62 -4.98
C CYS A 155 -11.53 -5.55 -6.51
N MET A 156 -10.58 -4.81 -7.11
CA MET A 156 -10.49 -4.64 -8.56
C MET A 156 -10.48 -5.98 -9.31
N HIS A 157 -9.70 -6.97 -8.88
CA HIS A 157 -9.69 -8.30 -9.52
C HIS A 157 -11.02 -9.05 -9.43
N HIS A 158 -11.78 -8.91 -8.34
CA HIS A 158 -13.12 -9.51 -8.24
C HIS A 158 -14.08 -8.85 -9.23
N MET A 159 -14.03 -7.53 -9.36
CA MET A 159 -14.83 -6.79 -10.33
C MET A 159 -14.47 -7.21 -11.77
N MET A 160 -13.18 -7.34 -12.09
CA MET A 160 -12.74 -7.82 -13.40
C MET A 160 -13.20 -9.26 -13.69
N ALA A 161 -13.11 -10.16 -12.70
CA ALA A 161 -13.59 -11.53 -12.86
C ALA A 161 -15.11 -11.59 -13.07
N ILE A 162 -15.88 -10.74 -12.38
CA ILE A 162 -17.32 -10.62 -12.59
C ILE A 162 -17.63 -10.12 -13.99
N ASP A 163 -16.91 -9.10 -14.46
CA ASP A 163 -17.06 -8.54 -15.81
C ASP A 163 -16.78 -9.60 -16.89
N GLU A 164 -15.68 -10.36 -16.74
CA GLU A 164 -15.33 -11.48 -17.62
C GLU A 164 -16.43 -12.55 -17.67
N MET A 165 -17.10 -12.82 -16.54
CA MET A 165 -18.20 -13.78 -16.46
C MET A 165 -19.54 -13.25 -17.01
N GLY A 166 -19.62 -11.99 -17.45
CA GLY A 166 -20.84 -11.38 -17.99
C GLY A 166 -21.41 -10.24 -17.15
N GLY A 167 -20.62 -9.69 -16.23
CA GLY A 167 -20.91 -8.48 -15.47
C GLY A 167 -22.20 -8.56 -14.65
N GLU A 168 -23.02 -7.52 -14.76
CA GLU A 168 -24.30 -7.42 -14.05
C GLU A 168 -25.26 -8.57 -14.39
N ALA A 169 -25.23 -9.07 -15.63
CA ALA A 169 -26.09 -10.17 -16.06
C ALA A 169 -25.73 -11.48 -15.36
N TYR A 170 -24.43 -11.76 -15.19
CA TYR A 170 -23.95 -12.90 -14.42
C TYR A 170 -24.30 -12.78 -12.94
N MET A 171 -24.07 -11.61 -12.33
CA MET A 171 -24.38 -11.35 -10.93
C MET A 171 -25.87 -11.56 -10.63
N LYS A 172 -26.75 -11.02 -11.49
CA LYS A 172 -28.20 -11.24 -11.42
C LYS A 172 -28.59 -12.70 -11.62
N ALA A 173 -27.97 -13.41 -12.56
CA ALA A 173 -28.23 -14.83 -12.81
C ALA A 173 -27.74 -15.74 -11.67
N ALA A 174 -26.65 -15.37 -11.00
CA ALA A 174 -26.05 -16.09 -9.88
C ALA A 174 -26.68 -15.74 -8.51
N GLY A 175 -27.65 -14.81 -8.47
CA GLY A 175 -28.27 -14.35 -7.22
C GLY A 175 -27.35 -13.53 -6.32
N LEU A 176 -26.23 -13.04 -6.86
CA LEU A 176 -25.27 -12.18 -6.16
C LEU A 176 -25.66 -10.72 -6.44
N ASN A 177 -26.18 -10.02 -5.43
CA ASN A 177 -26.40 -8.59 -5.55
C ASN A 177 -25.06 -7.87 -5.37
N LEU A 178 -24.68 -7.01 -6.34
CA LEU A 178 -23.65 -5.98 -6.13
C LEU A 178 -24.02 -5.17 -4.87
N PRO A 179 -23.04 -4.60 -4.15
CA PRO A 179 -23.34 -3.75 -2.99
C PRO A 179 -24.42 -2.74 -3.38
N GLN A 180 -25.40 -2.55 -2.50
CA GLN A 180 -26.66 -1.81 -2.74
C GLN A 180 -26.46 -0.33 -3.12
N ASP A 181 -25.22 0.12 -3.29
CA ASP A 181 -24.80 1.47 -3.64
C ASP A 181 -25.00 1.79 -5.14
N VAL A 182 -25.43 0.81 -5.94
CA VAL A 182 -25.83 1.07 -7.33
C VAL A 182 -27.25 1.64 -7.35
N CYS A 183 -27.33 2.95 -7.60
CA CYS A 183 -28.59 3.64 -7.92
C CYS A 183 -29.17 3.07 -9.23
N THR A 184 -30.21 2.27 -9.09
CA THR A 184 -31.11 1.85 -10.16
C THR A 184 -32.40 2.67 -10.10
N VAL A 185 -33.17 2.69 -11.19
CA VAL A 185 -34.45 3.43 -11.25
C VAL A 185 -35.43 2.93 -10.19
N GLN A 186 -35.29 1.67 -9.76
CA GLN A 186 -36.17 1.02 -8.80
C GLN A 186 -35.81 1.31 -7.33
N ASN A 187 -34.57 1.71 -7.03
CA ASN A 187 -34.10 1.92 -5.64
C ASN A 187 -33.53 3.33 -5.40
N ALA A 188 -33.68 4.26 -6.35
CA ALA A 188 -33.14 5.62 -6.26
C ALA A 188 -33.58 6.35 -4.98
N ASP A 189 -34.87 6.30 -4.62
CA ASP A 189 -35.41 6.99 -3.44
C ASP A 189 -34.79 6.48 -2.13
N SER A 190 -34.60 5.16 -2.03
CA SER A 190 -33.98 4.52 -0.87
C SER A 190 -32.48 4.85 -0.75
N VAL A 191 -31.76 4.94 -1.87
CA VAL A 191 -30.34 5.29 -1.87
C VAL A 191 -30.14 6.76 -1.53
N VAL A 192 -30.98 7.66 -2.03
CA VAL A 192 -30.96 9.09 -1.68
C VAL A 192 -31.23 9.29 -0.19
N ALA A 193 -32.22 8.61 0.38
CA ALA A 193 -32.52 8.68 1.81
C ALA A 193 -31.35 8.20 2.69
N LEU A 194 -30.61 7.19 2.24
CA LEU A 194 -29.44 6.66 2.95
C LEU A 194 -28.26 7.64 2.92
N LEU A 195 -28.03 8.30 1.78
CA LEU A 195 -27.00 9.35 1.63
C LEU A 195 -27.31 10.60 2.46
N ASP A 196 -28.58 11.01 2.53
CA ASP A 196 -29.00 12.14 3.35
C ASP A 196 -28.86 11.83 4.85
N ALA A 197 -29.17 10.60 5.27
CA ALA A 197 -28.94 10.15 6.64
C ALA A 197 -27.44 10.14 7.00
N GLN A 198 -26.57 9.69 6.10
CA GLN A 198 -25.12 9.74 6.29
C GLN A 198 -24.59 11.18 6.35
N ARG A 199 -25.13 12.09 5.53
CA ARG A 199 -24.78 13.53 5.60
C ARG A 199 -25.20 14.17 6.92
N ALA A 200 -26.39 13.83 7.43
CA ALA A 200 -26.87 14.30 8.73
C ALA A 200 -26.00 13.77 9.88
N GLN A 201 -25.57 12.50 9.82
CA GLN A 201 -24.62 11.92 10.77
C GLN A 201 -23.24 12.58 10.70
N ALA A 202 -22.72 12.83 9.49
CA ALA A 202 -21.45 13.54 9.31
C ALA A 202 -21.50 14.98 9.83
N ALA A 203 -22.64 15.66 9.73
CA ALA A 203 -22.83 17.01 10.30
C ALA A 203 -22.92 17.01 11.84
N ALA A 204 -23.42 15.93 12.46
CA ALA A 204 -23.53 15.80 13.91
C ALA A 204 -22.19 15.49 14.61
N VAL A 205 -21.19 14.97 13.88
CA VAL A 205 -19.85 14.64 14.42
C VAL A 205 -18.92 15.88 14.47
N VAL A 206 -19.35 17.02 13.93
CA VAL A 206 -18.57 18.28 13.87
C VAL A 206 -18.95 19.28 14.99
N GLN A 207 -19.75 18.87 15.98
CA GLN A 207 -20.05 19.66 17.19
C GLN A 207 -19.42 19.08 18.46
#